data_AF-A0A453QX33-F1
#
_entry.id   AF-A0A453QX33-F1
#
_cell.length_a   1.000
_cell.length_b   1.000
_cell.length_c   1.000
_cell.angle_alpha   90.00
_cell.angle_beta   90.00
_cell.angle_gamma   90.00
#
_symmetry.space_group_name_H-M   'P 1'
#
loop_
_entity.id
_entity.type
_entity.pdbx_description
1 polymer ?
#
loop_
_entity_poly.entity_id
_entity_poly.type
_entity_poly.pdbx_seq_one_letter_code
_entity_poly.pdbx_strand_id
1 'polypeptide(L)'
;QAKGAGSVLSFQTGSLSLSKHVVETTKYFNVTVSFGSVKSLISLPCFMSHASIPSSVREERGLTDDLVRISVGIEDVDDLIADLDYALRSGPA
;
A
#
# COMPACT_ATOMS: atom_id res chain seq x y z
N GLN A 1 15.37 -18.93 3.25
CA GLN A 1 16.31 -17.80 3.24
C GLN A 1 16.57 -17.38 1.80
N ALA A 2 16.66 -16.07 1.52
CA ALA A 2 16.85 -15.51 0.18
C ALA A 2 18.05 -14.56 0.14
N LYS A 3 18.51 -14.20 -1.07
CA LYS A 3 19.62 -13.25 -1.28
C LYS A 3 19.21 -11.77 -1.14
N GLY A 4 17.90 -11.48 -1.04
CA GLY A 4 17.36 -10.13 -0.91
C GLY A 4 15.92 -10.16 -0.41
N ALA A 5 15.40 -8.98 -0.04
CA ALA A 5 14.07 -8.83 0.56
C ALA A 5 12.92 -8.73 -0.47
N GLY A 6 13.22 -8.50 -1.75
CA GLY A 6 12.23 -8.24 -2.79
C GLY A 6 11.81 -6.77 -2.85
N SER A 7 10.71 -6.49 -3.57
CA SER A 7 10.22 -5.13 -3.84
C SER A 7 8.80 -4.87 -3.30
N VAL A 8 8.25 -5.81 -2.54
CA VAL A 8 6.93 -5.67 -1.91
C VAL A 8 7.14 -5.29 -0.45
N LEU A 9 6.49 -4.21 -0.04
CA LEU A 9 6.52 -3.71 1.32
C LEU A 9 5.13 -3.23 1.74
N SER A 10 4.88 -3.26 3.04
CA SER A 10 3.61 -2.82 3.61
C SER A 10 3.88 -1.89 4.79
N PHE A 11 3.00 -0.92 4.99
CA PHE A 11 3.05 0.02 6.11
C PHE A 11 1.65 0.32 6.63
N GLN A 12 1.59 0.77 7.87
CA GLN A 12 0.38 1.20 8.56
C GLN A 12 0.44 2.73 8.70
N THR A 13 -0.72 3.37 8.64
CA THR A 13 -0.84 4.83 8.81
C THR A 13 -1.49 5.20 10.15
N GLY A 14 -2.03 4.22 10.87
CA GLY A 14 -2.86 4.41 12.06
C GLY A 14 -4.27 4.91 11.74
N SER A 15 -4.60 5.17 10.48
CA SER A 15 -5.88 5.76 10.08
C SER A 15 -6.36 5.25 8.73
N LEU A 16 -7.53 4.59 8.71
CA LEU A 16 -8.12 4.10 7.47
C LEU A 16 -8.39 5.22 6.46
N SER A 17 -8.78 6.42 6.91
CA SER A 17 -9.01 7.56 6.02
C SER A 17 -7.71 8.00 5.37
N LEU A 18 -6.60 8.06 6.11
CA LEU A 18 -5.29 8.37 5.56
C LEU A 18 -4.81 7.29 4.59
N SER A 19 -4.95 6.01 4.93
CA SER A 19 -4.57 4.91 4.03
C SER A 19 -5.34 4.93 2.71
N LYS A 20 -6.66 5.18 2.74
CA LYS A 20 -7.46 5.36 1.52
C LYS A 20 -7.00 6.58 0.72
N HIS A 21 -6.79 7.70 1.39
CA HIS A 21 -6.29 8.92 0.76
C HIS A 21 -4.96 8.68 0.05
N VAL A 22 -4.00 8.01 0.69
CA VAL A 22 -2.70 7.70 0.08
C VAL A 22 -2.88 6.86 -1.18
N VAL A 23 -3.68 5.78 -1.11
CA VAL A 23 -3.92 4.86 -2.24
C VAL A 23 -4.59 5.57 -3.42
N GLU A 24 -5.47 6.54 -3.16
CA GLU A 24 -6.22 7.27 -4.20
C GLU A 24 -5.49 8.50 -4.74
N THR A 25 -4.54 9.06 -3.98
CA THR A 25 -3.86 10.33 -4.31
C THR A 25 -2.53 10.13 -5.05
N THR A 26 -1.83 9.02 -4.83
CA THR A 26 -0.58 8.71 -5.52
C THR A 26 -0.79 8.63 -7.03
N LYS A 27 0.08 9.29 -7.80
CA LYS A 27 -0.01 9.36 -9.26
C LYS A 27 0.79 8.28 -9.97
N TYR A 28 1.89 7.83 -9.37
CA TYR A 28 2.77 6.83 -9.98
C TYR A 28 2.39 5.40 -9.58
N PHE A 29 1.64 5.24 -8.48
CA PHE A 29 1.20 3.93 -8.01
C PHE A 29 -0.18 3.58 -8.55
N ASN A 30 -0.25 2.50 -9.32
CA ASN A 30 -1.52 1.98 -9.82
C ASN A 30 -2.24 1.14 -8.76
N VAL A 31 -3.51 1.42 -8.52
CA VAL A 31 -4.36 0.63 -7.61
C VAL A 31 -4.65 -0.74 -8.22
N THR A 32 -4.06 -1.82 -7.68
CA THR A 32 -4.30 -3.19 -8.15
C THR A 32 -3.93 -4.25 -7.11
N VAL A 33 -4.51 -5.44 -7.24
CA VAL A 33 -4.24 -6.59 -6.36
C VAL A 33 -2.97 -7.37 -6.73
N SER A 34 -2.41 -7.13 -7.92
CA SER A 34 -1.22 -7.82 -8.44
C SER A 34 0.10 -7.21 -7.95
N PHE A 35 1.23 -7.89 -8.20
CA PHE A 35 2.60 -7.46 -7.87
C PHE A 35 3.60 -8.00 -8.90
N GLY A 36 4.81 -7.42 -8.94
CA GLY A 36 5.89 -7.87 -9.82
C GLY A 36 5.81 -7.34 -11.27
N SER A 37 5.06 -6.25 -11.49
CA SER A 37 5.11 -5.51 -12.74
C SER A 37 6.30 -4.54 -12.76
N VAL A 38 6.64 -4.03 -13.94
CA VAL A 38 7.58 -2.90 -14.09
C VAL A 38 7.02 -1.60 -13.53
N LYS A 39 5.68 -1.50 -13.40
CA LYS A 39 5.01 -0.35 -12.79
C LYS A 39 4.85 -0.53 -11.29
N SER A 40 4.94 0.57 -10.56
CA SER A 40 4.65 0.66 -9.15
C SER A 40 3.15 0.49 -8.87
N LEU A 41 2.83 -0.33 -7.87
CA LEU A 41 1.45 -0.74 -7.56
C LEU A 41 1.15 -0.49 -6.08
N ILE A 42 -0.08 -0.13 -5.77
CA ILE A 42 -0.56 0.13 -4.40
C ILE A 42 -1.91 -0.55 -4.16
N SER A 43 -2.16 -0.97 -2.92
CA SER A 43 -3.41 -1.65 -2.56
C SER A 43 -3.71 -1.55 -1.06
N LEU A 44 -4.99 -1.71 -0.72
CA LEU A 44 -5.48 -1.97 0.63
C LEU A 44 -5.88 -3.45 0.75
N PRO A 45 -5.01 -4.34 1.27
CA PRO A 45 -5.26 -5.78 1.25
C PRO A 45 -6.58 -6.16 1.91
N CYS A 46 -6.96 -5.50 3.01
CA CYS A 46 -8.18 -5.77 3.78
C CYS A 46 -9.47 -5.41 3.04
N PHE A 47 -9.43 -4.43 2.12
CA PHE A 47 -10.59 -3.98 1.35
C PHE A 47 -10.62 -4.52 -0.08
N MET A 48 -9.57 -5.24 -0.49
CA MET A 48 -9.44 -5.80 -1.83
C MET A 48 -9.28 -7.32 -1.74
N SER A 49 -8.04 -7.83 -1.76
CA SER A 49 -7.75 -9.26 -1.85
C SER A 49 -8.27 -10.09 -0.67
N HIS A 50 -8.43 -9.48 0.50
CA HIS A 50 -8.88 -10.14 1.74
C HIS A 50 -10.25 -9.60 2.21
N ALA A 51 -11.00 -8.94 1.32
CA ALA A 51 -12.30 -8.37 1.65
C ALA A 51 -13.33 -9.41 2.13
N SER A 52 -13.18 -10.67 1.73
CA SER A 52 -14.05 -11.78 2.14
C SER A 52 -13.73 -12.36 3.52
N ILE A 53 -12.63 -11.95 4.16
CA ILE A 53 -12.25 -12.43 5.49
C ILE A 53 -12.96 -11.59 6.56
N PRO A 54 -13.65 -12.21 7.54
CA PRO A 54 -14.28 -11.49 8.65
C PRO A 54 -13.28 -10.61 9.41
N SER A 55 -13.71 -9.43 9.86
CA SER A 55 -12.85 -8.45 10.53
C SER A 55 -12.09 -9.04 11.73
N SER A 56 -12.76 -9.82 12.57
CA SER A 56 -12.14 -10.50 13.72
C SER A 56 -10.97 -11.39 13.33
N VAL A 57 -11.10 -12.12 12.21
CA VAL A 57 -10.05 -13.02 11.70
C VAL A 57 -8.91 -12.23 11.05
N ARG A 58 -9.19 -11.04 10.49
CA ARG A 58 -8.15 -10.15 9.96
C ARG A 58 -7.30 -9.57 11.08
N GLU A 59 -7.95 -9.06 12.13
CA GLU A 59 -7.28 -8.51 13.32
C GLU A 59 -6.38 -9.55 14.00
N GLU A 60 -6.87 -10.78 14.20
CA GLU A 60 -6.06 -11.88 14.77
C GLU A 60 -4.81 -12.21 13.95
N ARG A 61 -4.82 -11.93 12.64
CA ARG A 61 -3.71 -12.18 11.72
C ARG A 61 -2.80 -10.96 11.52
N GLY A 62 -3.03 -9.87 12.26
CA GLY A 62 -2.30 -8.61 12.11
C GLY A 62 -2.61 -7.87 10.80
N LEU A 63 -3.73 -8.19 10.15
CA LEU A 63 -4.24 -7.48 8.97
C LEU A 63 -5.15 -6.35 9.43
N THR A 64 -4.56 -5.24 9.84
CA THR A 64 -5.31 -4.04 10.20
C THR A 64 -5.93 -3.39 8.97
N ASP A 65 -7.07 -2.73 9.14
CA ASP A 65 -7.79 -2.09 8.03
C ASP A 65 -6.99 -0.95 7.38
N ASP A 66 -6.07 -0.32 8.11
CA ASP A 66 -5.20 0.76 7.62
C ASP A 66 -3.93 0.25 6.90
N LEU A 67 -3.75 -1.07 6.73
CA LEU A 67 -2.59 -1.62 6.07
C LEU A 67 -2.56 -1.26 4.58
N VAL A 68 -1.50 -0.56 4.17
CA VAL A 68 -1.20 -0.26 2.77
C VAL A 68 -0.09 -1.18 2.30
N ARG A 69 -0.24 -1.78 1.12
CA ARG A 69 0.80 -2.60 0.47
C ARG A 69 1.20 -1.97 -0.85
N ILE A 70 2.49 -1.77 -1.04
CA ILE A 70 3.07 -1.35 -2.31
C ILE A 70 3.98 -2.43 -2.91
N SER A 71 4.00 -2.48 -4.23
CA SER A 71 5.01 -3.19 -5.03
C SER A 71 5.77 -2.14 -5.80
N VAL A 72 7.05 -1.95 -5.48
CA VAL A 72 7.91 -0.96 -6.15
C VAL A 72 8.27 -1.47 -7.55
N GLY A 73 8.03 -0.64 -8.55
CA GLY A 73 8.40 -0.87 -9.95
C GLY A 73 9.84 -0.47 -10.24
N ILE A 74 10.10 -0.01 -11.46
CA ILE A 74 11.42 0.42 -11.94
C ILE A 74 11.48 1.92 -12.30
N GLU A 75 10.52 2.70 -11.82
CA GLU A 75 10.51 4.16 -11.97
C GLU A 75 11.65 4.83 -11.20
N ASP A 76 11.83 6.15 -11.42
CA ASP A 76 12.77 6.94 -10.63
C ASP A 76 12.35 6.96 -9.15
N VAL A 77 13.29 6.64 -8.27
CA VAL A 77 13.02 6.53 -6.84
C VAL A 77 12.63 7.88 -6.22
N ASP A 78 13.17 8.98 -6.74
CA ASP A 78 12.88 10.31 -6.21
C ASP A 78 11.44 10.73 -6.55
N ASP A 79 10.94 10.35 -7.73
CA ASP A 79 9.54 10.54 -8.12
C ASP A 79 8.60 9.73 -7.21
N LEU A 80 8.92 8.47 -6.95
CA LEU A 80 8.10 7.60 -6.09
C LEU A 80 8.07 8.10 -4.64
N ILE A 81 9.21 8.55 -4.11
CA ILE A 81 9.30 9.12 -2.76
C ILE A 81 8.50 10.43 -2.69
N ALA A 82 8.67 11.32 -3.67
CA ALA A 82 7.96 12.60 -3.69
C ALA A 82 6.44 12.42 -3.79
N ASP A 83 5.97 11.44 -4.58
CA ASP A 83 4.54 11.12 -4.72
C ASP A 83 3.94 10.59 -3.42
N LEU A 84 4.62 9.66 -2.74
CA LEU A 84 4.20 9.15 -1.44
C LEU A 84 4.22 10.24 -0.35
N ASP A 85 5.26 11.06 -0.33
CA ASP A 85 5.43 12.16 0.63
C ASP A 85 4.34 13.24 0.45
N TYR A 86 3.98 13.56 -0.80
CA TYR A 86 2.81 14.40 -1.08
C TYR A 86 1.51 13.77 -0.60
N ALA A 87 1.28 12.49 -0.91
CA ALA A 87 0.06 11.79 -0.54
C ALA A 87 -0.11 11.69 0.99
N LEU A 88 0.98 11.42 1.72
CA LEU A 88 0.99 11.34 3.18
C LEU A 88 0.71 12.70 3.86
N ARG A 89 1.20 13.82 3.30
CA ARG A 89 1.01 15.15 3.89
C ARG A 89 -0.30 15.84 3.50
N SER A 90 -0.88 15.48 2.37
CA SER A 90 -2.13 16.10 1.87
C SER A 90 -3.40 15.44 2.42
N GLY A 91 -3.25 14.34 3.17
CA GLY A 91 -4.36 13.58 3.72
C GLY A 91 -4.97 14.18 4.99
N PRO A 92 -6.16 13.68 5.39
CA PRO A 92 -6.79 14.05 6.65
C PRO A 92 -5.94 13.58 7.84
N ALA A 93 -5.95 14.38 8.92
CA ALA A 93 -5.31 14.06 10.19
C ALA A 93 -5.99 12.88 10.90
#